data_AF-A0A366Y4S3-F1
#
_entry.id   AF-A0A366Y4S3-F1
#
_cell.length_a   1.000
_cell.length_b   1.000
_cell.length_c   1.000
_cell.angle_alpha   90.00
_cell.angle_beta   90.00
_cell.angle_gamma   90.00
#
_symmetry.space_group_name_H-M   'P 1'
#
loop_
_entity.id
_entity.type
_entity.pdbx_description
1 polymer ?
#
loop_
_entity_poly.entity_id
_entity_poly.type
_entity_poly.pdbx_seq_one_letter_code
_entity_poly.pdbx_strand_id
1 'polypeptide(L)' 'MKPSTDRMLVRIKSMYLYISKNGTVTTQDLVDEFGITQRTVQRDLQILAYNNLVHSPSRGKWSKTKKKVKVS' A
#
# COMPACT_ATOMS: atom_id res chain seq x y z
N MET A 1 -16.46 6.27 -12.65
CA MET A 1 -15.00 6.39 -12.80
C MET A 1 -14.56 5.53 -13.97
N LYS A 2 -13.38 5.76 -14.57
CA LYS A 2 -12.89 4.87 -15.63
C LYS A 2 -12.57 3.50 -15.01
N PRO A 3 -12.89 2.36 -15.67
CA PRO A 3 -12.71 1.02 -15.06
C PRO A 3 -11.28 0.73 -14.58
N SER A 4 -10.28 1.31 -15.24
CA SER A 4 -8.87 1.21 -14.87
C SER A 4 -8.54 1.95 -13.56
N THR A 5 -9.17 3.09 -13.30
CA THR A 5 -9.01 3.86 -12.07
C THR A 5 -9.61 3.12 -10.88
N ASP A 6 -10.78 2.50 -11.05
CA ASP A 6 -11.45 1.76 -9.97
C ASP A 6 -10.61 0.56 -9.51
N ARG A 7 -10.08 -0.23 -10.46
CA ARG A 7 -9.20 -1.36 -10.15
C ARG A 7 -7.93 -0.92 -9.42
N MET A 8 -7.34 0.21 -9.80
CA MET A 8 -6.17 0.77 -9.13
C MET A 8 -6.50 1.19 -7.69
N LEU A 9 -7.61 1.88 -7.47
CA LEU A 9 -8.03 2.33 -6.13
C LEU A 9 -8.34 1.14 -5.21
N VAL A 10 -9.02 0.10 -5.72
CA VAL A 10 -9.27 -1.14 -4.97
C VAL A 10 -7.95 -1.77 -4.56
N ARG A 11 -6.98 -1.88 -5.48
CA ARG A 11 -5.66 -2.44 -5.18
C ARG A 11 -4.92 -1.66 -4.10
N ILE A 12 -4.90 -0.32 -4.20
CA ILE A 12 -4.25 0.55 -3.20
C ILE A 12 -4.90 0.38 -1.81
N LYS A 13 -6.23 0.30 -1.74
CA LYS A 13 -6.96 0.04 -0.48
C LYS A 13 -6.59 -1.32 0.10
N SER A 14 -6.57 -2.37 -0.72
CA SER A 14 -6.17 -3.71 -0.29
C SER A 14 -4.72 -3.75 0.20
N MET A 15 -3.80 -3.04 -0.46
CA MET A 15 -2.40 -2.93 -0.04
C MET A 15 -2.26 -2.26 1.34
N TYR A 16 -3.00 -1.18 1.59
CA TYR A 16 -3.04 -0.57 2.91
C TYR A 16 -3.56 -1.51 3.99
N LEU A 17 -4.63 -2.27 3.71
CA LEU A 17 -5.20 -3.23 4.66
C LEU A 17 -4.21 -4.35 4.98
N TYR A 18 -3.49 -4.86 3.98
CA TYR A 18 -2.44 -5.85 4.16
C TYR A 18 -1.34 -5.34 5.09
N ILE A 19 -0.78 -4.16 4.81
CA ILE A 19 0.23 -3.51 5.68
C ILE A 19 -0.33 -3.31 7.10
N SER A 20 -1.60 -2.90 7.22
CA SER A 20 -2.20 -2.64 8.51
C SER A 20 -2.40 -3.90 9.36
N LYS A 21 -2.64 -5.05 8.71
CA LYS A 21 -2.82 -6.36 9.36
C LYS A 21 -1.47 -6.98 9.74
N ASN A 22 -0.46 -6.88 8.88
CA ASN A 22 0.84 -7.51 9.06
C ASN A 22 1.89 -6.62 9.77
N GLY A 23 1.59 -5.34 9.96
CA GLY A 23 2.44 -4.40 10.70
C GLY A 23 3.53 -3.78 9.83
N THR A 24 4.70 -4.41 9.75
CA THR A 24 5.80 -3.96 8.89
C THR A 24 6.07 -5.01 7.82
N VAL A 25 6.01 -4.61 6.56
CA VAL A 25 6.22 -5.50 5.41
C VAL A 25 7.34 -4.98 4.52
N THR A 26 7.88 -5.84 3.69
CA THR A 26 8.84 -5.48 2.65
C THR A 26 8.15 -5.17 1.33
N THR A 27 8.86 -4.49 0.44
CA THR A 27 8.39 -4.31 -0.95
C THR A 27 8.23 -5.65 -1.66
N GLN A 28 9.05 -6.66 -1.30
CA GLN A 28 8.97 -8.00 -1.90
C GLN A 28 7.70 -8.73 -1.45
N ASP A 29 7.34 -8.65 -0.16
CA ASP A 29 6.11 -9.24 0.37
C ASP A 29 4.88 -8.75 -0.41
N LEU A 30 4.88 -7.46 -0.77
CA LEU A 30 3.80 -6.83 -1.55
C LEU A 30 3.83 -7.21 -3.04
N VAL A 31 5.01 -7.49 -3.61
CA VAL A 31 5.12 -8.02 -4.97
C VAL A 31 4.54 -9.43 -5.02
N ASP A 32 4.90 -10.26 -4.04
CA ASP A 32 4.49 -11.66 -3.97
C ASP A 32 3.00 -11.78 -3.67
N GLU A 33 2.48 -11.01 -2.71
CA GLU A 33 1.05 -11.01 -2.33
C GLU A 33 0.13 -10.55 -3.47
N PHE A 34 0.52 -9.48 -4.20
CA PHE A 34 -0.35 -8.84 -5.18
C PHE A 34 -0.06 -9.29 -6.63
N GLY A 35 0.99 -10.08 -6.87
CA GLY A 35 1.35 -10.58 -8.19
C GLY A 35 1.64 -9.47 -9.21
N ILE A 36 2.16 -8.33 -8.76
CA ILE A 36 2.44 -7.15 -9.60
C ILE A 36 3.89 -6.71 -9.51
N THR A 37 4.35 -6.00 -10.53
CA THR A 37 5.74 -5.52 -10.57
C THR A 37 6.08 -4.61 -9.39
N GLN A 38 7.34 -4.64 -8.96
CA GLN A 38 7.89 -3.74 -7.94
C GLN A 38 7.62 -2.27 -8.26
N ARG A 39 7.67 -1.86 -9.53
CA ARG A 39 7.38 -0.49 -9.97
C ARG A 39 5.93 -0.09 -9.69
N THR A 40 4.98 -1.01 -9.86
CA THR A 40 3.56 -0.76 -9.54
C THR A 40 3.34 -0.66 -8.04
N VAL A 41 3.93 -1.59 -7.26
CA VAL A 41 3.90 -1.56 -5.79
C VAL A 41 4.44 -0.23 -5.26
N GLN A 42 5.59 0.22 -5.78
CA GLN A 42 6.19 1.49 -5.37
C GLN A 42 5.27 2.69 -5.67
N ARG A 43 4.60 2.73 -6.84
CA ARG A 43 3.64 3.80 -7.14
C ARG A 43 2.45 3.81 -6.17
N ASP A 44 1.90 2.64 -5.87
CA ASP A 44 0.78 2.51 -4.94
C ASP A 44 1.20 2.95 -3.52
N LEU A 45 2.38 2.54 -3.08
CA LEU A 45 2.97 2.96 -1.80
C LEU A 45 3.23 4.47 -1.73
N GLN A 46 3.68 5.08 -2.83
CA GLN A 46 3.85 6.54 -2.90
C GLN A 46 2.51 7.28 -2.72
N ILE A 47 1.41 6.75 -3.29
CA ILE A 47 0.07 7.32 -3.08
C ILE A 47 -0.34 7.20 -1.61
N LEU A 48 -0.13 6.04 -0.98
CA LEU A 48 -0.42 5.84 0.45
C LEU A 48 0.45 6.75 1.34
N ALA A 49 1.73 6.89 1.02
CA ALA A 49 2.68 7.72 1.76
C ALA A 49 2.34 9.20 1.65
N TYR A 50 2.02 9.69 0.44
CA TYR A 50 1.55 11.05 0.21
C TYR A 50 0.30 11.38 1.04
N ASN A 51 -0.58 10.40 1.25
CA ASN A 51 -1.78 10.54 2.08
C ASN A 51 -1.55 10.32 3.59
N ASN A 52 -0.29 10.18 4.02
CA ASN A 52 0.11 9.88 5.40
C ASN A 52 -0.52 8.60 5.96
N LEU A 53 -0.72 7.58 5.11
CA LEU A 53 -1.29 6.29 5.52
C LEU A 53 -0.22 5.25 5.85
N VAL A 54 0.92 5.32 5.17
CA VAL A 54 2.09 4.47 5.41
C VAL A 54 3.36 5.30 5.44
N HIS A 55 4.41 4.77 6.06
CA HIS A 55 5.76 5.34 6.03
C HIS A 55 6.79 4.24 5.90
N SER A 56 8.02 4.60 5.51
CA SER A 56 9.14 3.67 5.40
C SER A 56 10.06 3.80 6.62
N PRO A 57 10.04 2.86 7.59
CA PRO A 57 10.94 2.91 8.75
C PRO A 57 12.41 2.61 8.36
N SER A 58 12.62 1.84 7.30
CA SER A 58 13.93 1.56 6.71
C SER A 58 13.76 1.26 5.23
N ARG A 59 14.82 1.43 4.42
CA ARG A 59 14.78 1.20 2.97
C ARG A 59 14.12 -0.14 2.63
N GLY A 60 13.10 -0.07 1.76
CA GLY A 60 12.37 -1.25 1.28
C GLY A 60 11.33 -1.81 2.24
N LYS A 61 11.22 -1.31 3.48
CA LYS A 61 10.19 -1.67 4.45
C LYS A 61 9.12 -0.60 4.56
N TRP A 62 7.89 -1.01 4.89
CA TRP A 62 6.73 -0.15 4.97
C TRP A 62 5.86 -0.54 6.16
N SER A 63 5.39 0.47 6.89
CA SER A 63 4.46 0.30 8.01
C SER A 63 3.37 1.36 8.00
N LYS A 64 2.24 1.08 8.66
CA LYS A 64 1.14 2.03 8.78
C LYS A 64 1.51 3.20 9.68
N THR A 65 0.98 4.38 9.39
CA THR A 65 1.09 5.51 10.33
C THR A 65 0.09 5.36 11.48
N LYS A 66 0.14 6.27 12.46
CA LYS A 66 -0.85 6.36 13.55
C LYS A 66 -2.16 7.05 13.12
N LYS A 67 -2.29 7.44 11.85
CA LYS A 67 -3.48 8.15 11.35
C LYS A 67 -4.70 7.23 11.46
N LYS A 68 -5.74 7.67 12.16
CA LYS A 68 -7.01 6.94 12.23
C LYS A 68 -7.71 7.06 10.88
N VAL A 69 -8.07 5.92 10.29
CA VAL A 69 -8.77 5.82 9.01
C VAL A 69 -10.09 5.11 9.25
N LYS A 70 -11.20 5.66 8.73
CA LYS A 70 -12.48 4.94 8.68
C LYS A 70 -12.41 3.94 7.54
N VAL A 71 -12.51 2.66 7.87
CA VAL A 71 -12.70 1.60 6.87
C VAL A 71 -14.21 1.45 6.69
N SER A 72 -14.73 1.98 5.58
CA SER A 72 -16.12 1.80 5.14
C SER A 72 -16.16 0.87 3.93
#